data_AF-A0A9J7DRE3-F1
#
_entry.id   AF-A0A9J7DRE3-F1
#
_cell.length_a   1.000
_cell.length_b   1.000
_cell.length_c   1.000
_cell.angle_alpha   90.00
_cell.angle_beta   90.00
_cell.angle_gamma   90.00
#
_symmetry.space_group_name_H-M   'P 1'
#
loop_
_entity.id
_entity.type
_entity.pdbx_description
1 polymer ?
#
loop_
_entity_poly.entity_id
_entity_poly.type
_entity_poly.pdbx_seq_one_letter_code
_entity_poly.pdbx_strand_id
1 'polypeptide(L)'
;MSSQLSARELLELGDEGRTKTVLSKYWPQILGTFFGIGSASFINFQTRRPIFSGIQKHILLTAGLMTAFIYMQKHRDNYFAEKDAVLRHYLELHPDEFEEPPRKKIADIFEPWVPVR
;
A
#
# COMPACT_ATOMS: atom_id res chain seq x y z
N MET A 1 29.10 -6.95 2.77
CA MET A 1 28.83 -7.20 1.34
C MET A 1 27.69 -6.33 0.78
N SER A 2 26.96 -5.55 1.60
CA SER A 2 25.88 -4.66 1.12
C SER A 2 26.34 -3.31 0.57
N SER A 3 27.53 -2.82 0.93
CA SER A 3 28.02 -1.49 0.54
C SER A 3 28.30 -1.27 -0.96
N GLN A 4 28.19 -2.31 -1.79
CA GLN A 4 28.35 -2.24 -3.26
C GLN A 4 27.00 -2.34 -3.99
N LEU A 5 25.89 -2.53 -3.28
CA LEU A 5 24.58 -2.75 -3.88
C LEU A 5 23.89 -1.41 -4.20
N SER A 6 23.19 -1.38 -5.32
CA SER A 6 22.31 -0.26 -5.66
C SER A 6 21.12 -0.20 -4.70
N ALA A 7 20.55 0.98 -4.47
CA ALA A 7 19.39 1.16 -3.60
C ALA A 7 18.23 0.19 -3.97
N ARG A 8 18.02 -0.09 -5.26
CA ARG A 8 17.04 -1.06 -5.72
C ARG A 8 17.35 -2.50 -5.31
N GLU A 9 18.62 -2.89 -5.36
CA GLU A 9 19.07 -4.24 -4.96
C GLU A 9 18.95 -4.43 -3.44
N LEU A 10 19.23 -3.37 -2.66
CA LEU A 10 19.00 -3.37 -1.21
C LEU A 10 17.52 -3.55 -0.86
N LEU A 11 16.62 -3.00 -1.67
CA LEU A 11 15.19 -3.22 -1.48
C LEU A 11 14.77 -4.64 -1.85
N GLU A 12 15.25 -5.18 -2.98
CA GLU A 12 14.94 -6.55 -3.39
C GLU A 12 15.47 -7.57 -2.38
N LEU A 13 16.65 -7.34 -1.80
CA LEU A 13 17.20 -8.13 -0.70
C LEU A 13 16.33 -8.05 0.56
N GLY A 14 15.81 -6.86 0.90
CA GLY A 14 14.91 -6.67 2.04
C GLY A 14 13.50 -7.25 1.84
N ASP A 15 13.06 -7.40 0.59
CA ASP A 15 11.75 -7.99 0.24
C ASP A 15 11.85 -9.51 -0.01
N GLU A 16 13.05 -10.09 0.07
CA GLU A 16 13.30 -11.52 -0.13
C GLU A 16 12.50 -12.35 0.88
N GLY A 17 11.56 -13.16 0.38
CA GLY A 17 10.64 -13.97 1.19
C GLY A 17 9.36 -13.26 1.66
N ARG A 18 9.18 -11.96 1.37
CA ARG A 18 7.95 -11.25 1.74
C ARG A 18 6.81 -11.52 0.75
N THR A 19 5.83 -12.30 1.19
CA THR A 19 4.61 -12.52 0.40
C THR A 19 3.62 -11.37 0.59
N LYS A 20 3.10 -10.80 -0.51
CA LYS A 20 2.04 -9.78 -0.43
C LYS A 20 0.77 -10.41 0.13
N THR A 21 0.18 -9.78 1.15
CA THR A 21 -1.11 -10.20 1.70
C THR A 21 -2.19 -10.25 0.61
N VAL A 22 -3.09 -11.23 0.70
CA VAL A 22 -4.19 -11.44 -0.26
C VAL A 22 -4.98 -10.16 -0.51
N LEU A 23 -5.29 -9.41 0.55
CA LEU A 23 -5.99 -8.13 0.45
C LEU A 23 -5.22 -7.12 -0.41
N SER A 24 -3.92 -6.94 -0.16
CA SER A 24 -3.08 -6.00 -0.93
C SER A 24 -2.96 -6.39 -2.40
N LYS A 25 -3.03 -7.69 -2.72
CA LYS A 25 -2.93 -8.20 -4.08
C LYS A 25 -4.19 -7.93 -4.92
N TYR A 26 -5.36 -8.04 -4.30
CA TYR A 26 -6.66 -7.88 -4.98
C TYR A 26 -7.33 -6.52 -4.73
N TRP A 27 -6.68 -5.65 -3.95
CA TRP A 27 -7.21 -4.32 -3.62
C TRP A 27 -7.62 -3.47 -4.83
N PRO A 28 -6.81 -3.35 -5.91
CA PRO A 28 -7.22 -2.57 -7.08
C PRO A 28 -8.46 -3.14 -7.77
N GLN A 29 -8.61 -4.47 -7.80
CA GLN A 29 -9.73 -5.16 -8.44
C GLN A 29 -11.02 -4.99 -7.62
N ILE A 30 -10.92 -5.07 -6.30
CA ILE A 30 -12.05 -4.83 -5.38
C ILE A 30 -12.55 -3.39 -5.54
N LEU A 31 -11.65 -2.41 -5.45
CA LEU A 31 -12.01 -1.00 -5.60
C LEU A 31 -12.51 -0.68 -7.01
N GLY A 32 -11.84 -1.18 -8.04
CA GLY A 32 -12.24 -0.98 -9.43
C GLY A 32 -13.63 -1.52 -9.74
N THR A 33 -13.99 -2.66 -9.16
CA THR A 33 -15.33 -3.25 -9.30
C THR A 33 -16.37 -2.45 -8.54
N PHE A 34 -16.10 -2.12 -7.29
CA PHE A 34 -17.02 -1.35 -6.44
C PHE A 34 -17.31 0.03 -7.03
N PHE A 35 -16.27 0.79 -7.39
CA PHE A 35 -16.42 2.10 -8.01
C PHE A 35 -16.92 2.01 -9.45
N GLY A 36 -16.52 0.99 -10.22
CA GLY A 36 -17.04 0.75 -11.57
C GLY A 36 -18.55 0.62 -11.64
N ILE A 37 -19.09 -0.31 -10.86
CA ILE A 37 -20.52 -0.54 -10.77
C ILE A 37 -21.20 0.65 -10.09
N GLY A 38 -20.62 1.18 -9.01
CA GLY A 38 -21.15 2.32 -8.27
C GLY A 38 -21.30 3.58 -9.14
N SER A 39 -20.29 3.92 -9.93
CA SER A 39 -20.33 5.07 -10.84
C SER A 39 -21.36 4.88 -11.95
N ALA A 40 -21.45 3.69 -12.54
CA ALA A 40 -22.45 3.39 -13.57
C ALA A 40 -23.89 3.49 -13.02
N SER A 41 -24.12 2.92 -11.84
CA SER A 41 -25.38 3.01 -11.09
C SER A 41 -25.74 4.46 -10.75
N PHE A 42 -24.76 5.26 -10.31
CA PHE A 42 -24.94 6.67 -9.99
C PHE A 42 -25.31 7.50 -11.22
N ILE A 43 -24.66 7.28 -12.37
CA ILE A 43 -24.99 7.94 -13.63
C ILE A 43 -26.43 7.61 -14.07
N ASN A 44 -26.84 6.35 -13.98
CA ASN A 44 -28.20 5.94 -14.31
C ASN A 44 -29.23 6.56 -13.36
N PHE A 45 -28.96 6.57 -12.06
CA PHE A 45 -29.80 7.26 -11.07
C PHE A 45 -29.95 8.76 -11.37
N GLN A 46 -28.84 9.46 -11.63
CA GLN A 46 -28.84 10.89 -11.95
C GLN A 46 -29.62 11.21 -13.23
N THR A 47 -29.56 10.32 -14.23
CA THR A 47 -30.28 10.47 -15.50
C THR A 47 -31.73 9.96 -15.45
N ARG A 48 -32.25 9.63 -14.25
CA ARG A 48 -33.60 9.07 -14.02
C ARG A 48 -33.87 7.80 -14.82
N ARG A 49 -32.83 6.99 -15.02
CA ARG A 49 -32.91 5.66 -15.66
C ARG A 49 -32.86 4.57 -14.59
N PRO A 50 -33.38 3.36 -14.87
CA PRO A 50 -33.22 2.23 -13.96
C PRO A 50 -31.74 1.98 -13.66
N ILE A 51 -31.41 1.73 -12.39
CA ILE A 51 -30.04 1.72 -11.86
C ILE A 51 -29.13 0.76 -12.65
N PHE A 52 -29.64 -0.43 -12.97
CA PHE A 52 -28.90 -1.48 -13.70
C PHE A 52 -29.10 -1.44 -15.23
N SER A 53 -29.61 -0.34 -15.78
CA SER A 53 -29.85 -0.22 -17.22
C SER A 53 -28.54 -0.01 -18.00
N GLY A 54 -28.36 -0.76 -19.10
CA GLY A 54 -27.23 -0.62 -20.00
C GLY A 54 -25.95 -1.26 -19.47
N ILE A 55 -25.90 -2.60 -19.48
CA ILE A 55 -24.80 -3.43 -18.97
C ILE A 55 -23.43 -3.03 -19.53
N GLN A 56 -23.39 -2.57 -20.80
CA GLN A 56 -22.18 -2.08 -21.45
C GLN A 56 -21.52 -0.94 -20.68
N LYS A 57 -22.29 -0.05 -20.04
CA LYS A 57 -21.75 1.06 -19.25
C LYS A 57 -21.08 0.55 -17.97
N HIS A 58 -21.71 -0.42 -17.29
CA HIS A 58 -21.16 -1.04 -16.09
C HIS A 58 -19.85 -1.77 -16.40
N ILE A 59 -19.82 -2.51 -17.51
CA ILE A 59 -18.62 -3.25 -17.94
C ILE A 59 -17.49 -2.28 -18.29
N LEU A 60 -17.76 -1.26 -19.12
CA LEU A 60 -16.74 -0.29 -19.55
C LEU A 60 -16.18 0.51 -18.38
N LEU A 61 -17.05 1.03 -17.49
CA LEU A 61 -16.60 1.79 -16.33
C LEU A 61 -15.83 0.94 -15.33
N THR A 62 -16.25 -0.31 -15.12
CA THR A 62 -15.54 -1.25 -14.24
C THR A 62 -14.17 -1.61 -14.80
N ALA A 63 -14.08 -1.98 -16.08
CA ALA A 63 -12.82 -2.28 -16.72
C ALA A 63 -11.88 -1.06 -16.69
N GLY A 64 -12.38 0.12 -17.05
CA GLY A 64 -11.60 1.36 -17.04
C GLY A 64 -11.05 1.73 -15.66
N LEU A 65 -11.91 1.73 -14.63
CA LEU A 65 -11.48 2.03 -13.27
C LEU A 65 -10.56 0.97 -12.68
N MET A 66 -10.79 -0.31 -12.97
CA MET A 66 -9.89 -1.38 -12.55
C MET A 66 -8.48 -1.21 -13.14
N THR A 67 -8.37 -0.95 -14.44
CA THR A 67 -7.07 -0.69 -15.08
C THR A 67 -6.40 0.55 -14.50
N ALA A 68 -7.16 1.63 -14.26
CA ALA A 68 -6.64 2.84 -13.65
C ALA A 68 -6.08 2.58 -12.23
N PHE A 69 -6.81 1.86 -11.38
CA PHE A 69 -6.34 1.53 -10.03
C PHE A 69 -5.13 0.60 -10.02
N ILE A 70 -5.05 -0.37 -10.95
CA ILE A 70 -3.87 -1.22 -11.10
C ILE A 70 -2.64 -0.37 -11.43
N TYR A 71 -2.79 0.57 -12.38
CA TYR A 71 -1.70 1.48 -12.77
C TYR A 71 -1.29 2.39 -11.61
N MET A 72 -2.25 3.00 -10.91
CA MET A 72 -2.01 3.84 -9.75
C MET A 72 -1.30 3.07 -8.63
N GLN A 73 -1.73 1.83 -8.35
CA GLN A 73 -1.10 1.02 -7.32
C GLN A 73 0.34 0.64 -7.70
N LYS A 74 0.61 0.30 -8.96
CA LYS A 74 1.98 0.05 -9.43
C LYS A 74 2.86 1.28 -9.26
N HIS A 75 2.38 2.48 -9.63
CA HIS A 75 3.13 3.71 -9.46
C HIS A 75 3.41 4.01 -7.98
N ARG A 76 2.39 3.87 -7.13
CA ARG A 76 2.50 4.05 -5.68
C ARG A 76 3.50 3.08 -5.06
N ASP A 77 3.40 1.79 -5.41
CA ASP A 77 4.29 0.75 -4.90
C ASP A 77 5.75 1.02 -5.32
N ASN A 78 5.98 1.47 -6.56
CA ASN A 78 7.31 1.87 -7.04
C ASN A 78 7.87 3.08 -6.27
N TYR A 79 7.05 4.10 -6.03
CA TYR A 79 7.47 5.29 -5.28
C TYR A 79 7.87 4.95 -3.84
N PHE A 80 7.06 4.14 -3.14
CA PHE A 80 7.39 3.70 -1.79
C PHE A 80 8.59 2.77 -1.76
N ALA A 81 8.77 1.93 -2.78
CA ALA A 81 9.95 1.12 -2.91
C ALA A 81 11.21 2.01 -3.02
N GLU A 82 11.22 2.98 -3.94
CA GLU A 82 12.36 3.89 -4.10
C GLU A 82 12.67 4.67 -2.81
N LYS A 83 11.63 5.17 -2.12
CA LYS A 83 11.83 5.85 -0.83
C LYS A 83 12.48 4.94 0.21
N ASP A 84 12.00 3.71 0.35
CA ASP A 84 12.48 2.74 1.33
C ASP A 84 13.92 2.27 1.01
N ALA A 85 14.21 2.09 -0.28
CA ALA A 85 15.55 1.84 -0.80
C ALA A 85 16.57 2.93 -0.39
N VAL A 86 16.22 4.20 -0.59
CA VAL A 86 17.07 5.34 -0.21
C VAL A 86 17.29 5.40 1.30
N LEU A 87 16.26 5.14 2.10
CA LEU A 87 16.36 5.15 3.56
C LEU A 87 17.28 4.04 4.07
N ARG A 88 17.17 2.81 3.55
CA ARG A 88 18.07 1.72 3.91
C ARG A 88 19.52 2.05 3.55
N HIS A 89 19.75 2.56 2.34
CA HIS A 89 21.07 2.97 1.92
C HIS A 89 21.66 4.07 2.81
N TYR A 90 20.83 5.02 3.28
CA TYR A 90 21.28 6.07 4.21
C TYR A 90 21.70 5.50 5.58
N LEU A 91 20.90 4.57 6.13
CA LEU A 91 21.22 3.88 7.40
C LEU A 91 22.55 3.11 7.31
N GLU A 92 22.81 2.43 6.19
CA GLU A 92 24.06 1.70 6.00
C GLU A 92 25.29 2.62 5.92
N LEU A 93 25.12 3.84 5.40
CA LEU A 93 26.19 4.82 5.26
C LEU A 93 26.51 5.53 6.59
N HIS A 94 25.53 5.68 7.48
CA HIS A 94 25.65 6.43 8.74
C HIS A 94 25.28 5.56 9.96
N PRO A 95 25.92 4.41 10.18
CA PRO A 95 25.56 3.53 11.30
C PRO A 95 25.73 4.21 12.67
N ASP A 96 26.70 5.12 12.79
CA ASP A 96 27.02 5.83 14.04
C ASP A 96 25.90 6.80 14.50
N GLU A 97 25.06 7.27 13.57
CA GLU A 97 23.93 8.15 13.90
C GLU A 97 22.72 7.37 14.43
N PHE A 98 22.67 6.06 14.19
CA PHE A 98 21.52 5.20 14.46
C PHE A 98 21.90 4.02 15.37
N GLU A 99 22.38 4.34 16.56
CA GLU A 99 22.60 3.32 17.59
C GLU A 99 21.28 2.63 17.97
N GLU A 100 21.26 1.29 17.97
CA GLU A 100 20.09 0.54 18.41
C GLU A 100 19.85 0.77 19.91
N PRO A 101 18.71 1.35 20.31
CA PRO A 101 18.43 1.58 21.71
C PRO A 101 18.30 0.24 22.45
N PRO A 102 18.78 0.14 23.70
CA PRO A 102 18.70 -1.10 24.46
C PRO A 102 17.23 -1.49 24.67
N ARG A 103 16.86 -2.70 24.22
CA ARG A 103 15.51 -3.25 24.39
C ARG A 103 15.27 -3.62 25.86
N LYS A 104 14.59 -2.74 26.61
CA LYS A 104 14.20 -2.98 28.01
C LYS A 104 12.97 -3.88 28.08
N LYS A 105 12.92 -4.81 29.04
CA LYS A 105 11.70 -5.60 29.28
C LYS A 105 10.68 -4.74 29.99
N ILE A 106 9.39 -5.02 29.79
CA ILE A 106 8.30 -4.32 30.49
C ILE A 106 8.45 -4.44 32.01
N ALA A 107 8.97 -5.57 32.51
CA ALA A 107 9.25 -5.78 33.93
C ALA A 107 10.28 -4.79 34.52
N ASP A 108 11.15 -4.22 33.68
CA ASP A 108 12.19 -3.27 34.10
C ASP A 108 11.73 -1.81 33.94
N ILE A 109 10.50 -1.58 33.45
CA ILE A 109 9.92 -0.26 33.17
C ILE A 109 8.81 -0.01 34.21
N PHE A 110 9.02 0.98 35.08
CA PHE A 110 8.02 1.43 36.05
C PHE A 110 7.30 2.68 35.52
N GLU A 111 6.17 2.48 34.85
CA GLU A 111 5.27 3.58 34.47
C GLU A 111 4.26 3.86 35.58
N PRO A 112 3.87 5.15 35.78
CA PRO A 112 2.82 5.48 36.73
C PRO A 112 1.49 4.90 36.27
N TRP A 113 0.85 4.10 37.13
CA TRP A 113 -0.49 3.61 36.88
C TRP A 113 -1.52 4.72 37.11
N VAL A 114 -2.19 5.18 36.04
CA VAL A 114 -3.27 6.16 36.10
C VAL A 114 -4.62 5.42 36.00
N PRO A 115 -5.35 5.24 37.10
CA PRO A 115 -6.67 4.61 37.06
C PRO A 115 -7.69 5.47 36.30
N VAL A 116 -8.55 4.82 35.52
CA VAL A 116 -9.81 5.40 35.05
C VAL A 116 -10.81 5.30 36.20
N ARG A 117 -11.28 6.43 36.72
CA ARG A 117 -12.21 6.54 37.86
C ARG A 117 -13.54 7.12 37.39
#